data_AF-A0A060XZY3-F1
#
_entry.id   AF-A0A060XZY3-F1
#
_cell.length_a   1.000
_cell.length_b   1.000
_cell.length_c   1.000
_cell.angle_alpha   90.00
_cell.angle_beta   90.00
_cell.angle_gamma   90.00
#
_symmetry.space_group_name_H-M   'P 1'
#
loop_
_entity.id
_entity.type
_entity.pdbx_description
1 polymer ?
#
loop_
_entity_poly.entity_id
_entity_poly.type
_entity_poly.pdbx_seq_one_letter_code
_entity_poly.pdbx_strand_id
1 'polypeptide(L)'
;MVSILTFFKVFLTSGFVFLPLRSQGWLVDLINKFGTLNGFQTLHDRFISGQALNVQIIAALIKPFGQCYEFLTLHTVKKYFLPVIEMVPQFLENLTDEELKKEAKNEAKNDALSMIIKSLKNLASKVPGQEETVKNLEIFRLKMILRLLQISSFNGKMNALNEVNKVISSVSYYTHRHGNPEEEEWLTAERMAEWIQQNHILSIVLRDSLHQPQYVEKLEKILRFVIKEKALTMQDLDNIWAAQVP
;
A
#
# COMPACT_ATOMS: atom_id res chain seq x y z
N MET A 1 25.11 -13.55 1.95
CA MET A 1 24.15 -12.42 1.99
C MET A 1 24.33 -11.50 0.76
N VAL A 2 24.48 -12.07 -0.46
CA VAL A 2 24.79 -11.33 -1.70
C VAL A 2 23.77 -11.61 -2.83
N SER A 3 22.89 -12.61 -2.74
CA SER A 3 22.32 -13.19 -3.98
C SER A 3 20.89 -12.81 -4.39
N ILE A 4 20.28 -11.76 -3.84
CA ILE A 4 19.01 -11.22 -4.39
C ILE A 4 19.21 -9.83 -5.00
N LEU A 5 19.93 -8.94 -4.29
CA LEU A 5 20.31 -7.63 -4.82
C LEU A 5 21.30 -7.72 -6.00
N THR A 6 22.19 -8.71 -5.99
CA THR A 6 23.13 -8.92 -7.11
C THR A 6 22.44 -9.45 -8.35
N PHE A 7 21.37 -10.25 -8.20
CA PHE A 7 20.61 -10.77 -9.34
C PHE A 7 19.95 -9.65 -10.15
N PHE A 8 19.39 -8.64 -9.47
CA PHE A 8 18.84 -7.45 -10.13
C PHE A 8 19.91 -6.51 -10.70
N LYS A 9 21.11 -6.46 -10.10
CA LYS A 9 22.19 -5.54 -10.53
C LYS A 9 22.99 -6.05 -11.72
N VAL A 10 23.15 -7.37 -11.86
CA VAL A 10 23.88 -8.00 -12.99
C VAL A 10 23.14 -7.82 -14.33
N PHE A 11 21.80 -7.77 -14.31
CA PHE A 11 21.00 -7.69 -15.54
C PHE A 11 21.00 -6.31 -16.22
N LEU A 12 21.37 -5.23 -15.53
CA LEU A 12 21.49 -3.90 -16.15
C LEU A 12 22.82 -3.71 -16.90
N THR A 13 23.79 -4.62 -16.73
CA THR A 13 25.16 -4.47 -17.26
C THR A 13 25.51 -5.41 -18.42
N SER A 14 24.64 -6.34 -18.80
CA SER A 14 24.94 -7.35 -19.83
C SER A 14 24.06 -7.13 -21.05
N GLY A 15 24.62 -6.47 -22.07
CA GLY A 15 23.95 -6.19 -23.34
C GLY A 15 23.57 -7.46 -24.10
N PHE A 16 22.32 -7.87 -23.99
CA PHE A 16 21.72 -8.87 -24.87
C PHE A 16 20.74 -8.20 -25.85
N VAL A 17 20.94 -8.55 -27.11
CA VAL A 17 20.26 -8.03 -28.30
C VAL A 17 18.80 -8.47 -28.33
N PHE A 18 17.90 -7.53 -28.58
CA PHE A 18 16.45 -7.71 -28.72
C PHE A 18 16.09 -8.60 -29.93
N LEU A 19 15.10 -9.49 -29.74
CA LEU A 19 14.24 -10.02 -30.80
C LEU A 19 12.75 -9.77 -30.44
N PRO A 20 11.85 -9.57 -31.41
CA PRO A 20 10.62 -8.82 -31.22
C PRO A 20 9.44 -9.66 -30.65
N LEU A 21 8.80 -9.09 -29.62
CA LEU A 21 7.36 -9.10 -29.30
C LEU A 21 6.56 -10.44 -29.36
N ARG A 22 6.78 -11.32 -28.38
CA ARG A 22 5.68 -11.74 -27.48
C ARG A 22 5.94 -11.01 -26.17
N SER A 23 5.26 -9.88 -25.97
CA SER A 23 5.70 -8.72 -25.18
C SER A 23 6.06 -8.93 -23.69
N GLN A 24 5.96 -10.15 -23.14
CA GLN A 24 6.27 -10.46 -21.73
C GLN A 24 7.00 -11.81 -21.52
N GLY A 25 7.47 -12.48 -22.58
CA GLY A 25 8.10 -13.80 -22.48
C GLY A 25 9.35 -13.85 -21.57
N TRP A 26 10.21 -12.83 -21.66
CA TRP A 26 11.43 -12.76 -20.86
C TRP A 26 11.17 -12.70 -19.34
N LEU A 27 10.06 -12.07 -18.93
CA LEU A 27 9.68 -11.96 -17.52
C LEU A 27 9.20 -13.32 -17.00
N VAL A 28 8.42 -14.04 -17.81
CA VAL A 28 7.99 -15.41 -17.49
C VAL A 28 9.21 -16.33 -17.38
N ASP A 29 10.17 -16.23 -18.30
CA ASP A 29 11.42 -16.99 -18.24
C ASP A 29 12.24 -16.67 -16.99
N LEU A 30 12.29 -15.40 -16.58
CA LEU A 30 12.97 -14.96 -15.36
C LEU A 30 12.30 -15.53 -14.10
N ILE A 31 10.97 -15.48 -14.04
CA ILE A 31 10.17 -16.04 -12.94
C ILE A 31 10.37 -17.56 -12.87
N ASN A 32 10.32 -18.25 -14.01
CA ASN A 32 10.56 -19.68 -14.09
C ASN A 32 11.98 -20.02 -13.65
N LYS A 33 12.98 -19.27 -14.12
CA LYS A 33 14.37 -19.46 -13.72
C LYS A 33 14.54 -19.28 -12.21
N PHE A 34 13.96 -18.22 -11.63
CA PHE A 34 13.93 -18.00 -10.19
C PHE A 34 13.34 -19.20 -9.44
N GLY A 35 12.22 -19.76 -9.94
CA GLY A 35 11.62 -20.97 -9.40
C GLY A 35 12.51 -22.22 -9.49
N THR A 36 13.14 -22.47 -10.64
CA THR A 36 14.07 -23.61 -10.82
C THR A 36 15.30 -23.55 -9.92
N LEU A 37 15.70 -22.35 -9.50
CA LEU A 37 16.79 -22.11 -8.56
C LEU A 37 16.34 -22.14 -7.09
N ASN A 38 15.16 -22.70 -6.80
CA ASN A 38 14.55 -22.74 -5.48
C ASN A 38 14.32 -21.35 -4.86
N GLY A 39 14.19 -20.32 -5.70
CA GLY A 39 14.08 -18.93 -5.27
C GLY A 39 12.82 -18.66 -4.46
N PHE A 40 11.68 -19.25 -4.83
CA PHE A 40 10.43 -19.08 -4.10
C PHE A 40 10.47 -19.70 -2.70
N GLN A 41 11.04 -20.90 -2.56
CA GLN A 41 11.23 -21.53 -1.25
C GLN A 41 12.20 -20.70 -0.41
N THR A 42 13.32 -20.27 -0.98
CA THR A 42 14.30 -19.42 -0.28
C THR A 42 13.68 -18.11 0.19
N LEU A 43 12.83 -17.48 -0.65
CA LEU A 43 12.09 -16.27 -0.28
C LEU A 43 11.11 -16.55 0.84
N HIS A 44 10.29 -17.60 0.72
CA HIS A 44 9.36 -18.01 1.77
C HIS A 44 10.08 -18.24 3.10
N ASP A 45 11.16 -19.02 3.07
CA ASP A 45 11.95 -19.34 4.26
C ASP A 45 12.58 -18.09 4.86
N ARG A 46 12.94 -17.08 4.06
CA ARG A 46 13.42 -15.80 4.58
C ARG A 46 12.38 -15.09 5.45
N PHE A 47 11.09 -15.24 5.15
CA PHE A 47 10.01 -14.68 5.97
C PHE A 47 9.73 -15.53 7.21
N ILE A 48 9.79 -16.86 7.11
CA ILE A 48 9.37 -17.77 8.19
C ILE A 48 10.51 -18.15 9.15
N SER A 49 11.78 -18.05 8.73
CA SER A 49 12.95 -18.50 9.51
C SER A 49 13.29 -17.67 10.76
N GLY A 50 12.50 -16.66 11.10
CA GLY A 50 12.76 -15.76 12.25
C GLY A 50 13.99 -14.88 12.07
N GLN A 51 14.56 -14.80 10.86
CA GLN A 51 15.64 -13.85 10.55
C GLN A 51 15.12 -12.41 10.69
N ALA A 52 16.01 -11.50 11.10
CA ALA A 52 15.64 -10.09 11.23
C ALA A 52 15.14 -9.53 9.89
N LEU A 53 13.88 -9.11 9.89
CA LEU A 53 13.23 -8.37 8.81
C LEU A 53 13.08 -6.91 9.22
N ASN A 54 13.10 -6.03 8.22
CA ASN A 54 12.70 -4.65 8.37
C ASN A 54 11.83 -4.27 7.17
N VAL A 55 11.13 -3.14 7.27
CA VAL A 55 10.18 -2.67 6.25
C VAL A 55 10.82 -2.62 4.87
N GLN A 56 12.06 -2.14 4.76
CA GLN A 56 12.75 -1.99 3.47
C GLN A 56 13.11 -3.35 2.83
N ILE A 57 13.52 -4.33 3.64
CA ILE A 57 13.78 -5.69 3.17
C ILE A 57 12.48 -6.34 2.70
N ILE A 58 11.40 -6.21 3.48
CA ILE A 58 10.08 -6.75 3.11
C ILE A 58 9.62 -6.14 1.78
N ALA A 59 9.70 -4.81 1.66
CA ALA A 59 9.35 -4.12 0.42
C ALA A 59 10.18 -4.63 -0.78
N ALA A 60 11.50 -4.77 -0.62
CA ALA A 60 12.37 -5.24 -1.69
C ALA A 60 12.08 -6.69 -2.12
N LEU A 61 11.70 -7.55 -1.18
CA LEU A 61 11.39 -8.95 -1.45
C LEU A 61 10.01 -9.15 -2.06
N ILE A 62 9.00 -8.37 -1.65
CA ILE A 62 7.61 -8.56 -2.07
C ILE A 62 7.25 -7.75 -3.32
N LYS A 63 7.77 -6.53 -3.46
CA LYS A 63 7.41 -5.62 -4.56
C LYS A 63 7.52 -6.26 -5.94
N PRO A 64 8.62 -6.96 -6.31
CA PRO A 64 8.73 -7.55 -7.65
C PRO A 64 7.57 -8.49 -7.96
N PHE A 65 7.19 -9.33 -7.00
CA PHE A 65 6.12 -10.33 -7.15
C PHE A 65 4.72 -9.70 -7.09
N GLY A 66 4.52 -8.63 -6.32
CA GLY A 66 3.29 -7.85 -6.36
C GLY A 66 3.05 -7.13 -7.69
N GLN A 67 4.12 -6.78 -8.42
CA GLN A 67 4.05 -6.15 -9.74
C GLN A 67 3.86 -7.16 -10.88
N CYS A 68 4.39 -8.38 -10.73
CA CYS A 68 4.29 -9.43 -11.74
C CYS A 68 3.35 -10.58 -11.35
N TYR A 69 2.44 -10.35 -10.40
CA TYR A 69 1.57 -11.39 -9.84
C TYR A 69 0.73 -12.11 -10.91
N GLU A 70 0.32 -11.42 -11.97
CA GLU A 70 -0.41 -11.98 -13.11
C GLU A 70 0.33 -13.15 -13.76
N PHE A 71 1.66 -13.15 -13.77
CA PHE A 71 2.52 -14.20 -14.35
C PHE A 71 2.82 -15.37 -13.41
N LEU A 72 2.49 -15.25 -12.13
CA LEU A 72 2.68 -16.35 -11.18
C LEU A 72 1.62 -17.43 -11.40
N THR A 73 1.92 -18.68 -11.04
CA THR A 73 0.89 -19.73 -10.99
C THR A 73 0.10 -19.63 -9.68
N LEU A 74 -1.16 -20.07 -9.67
CA LEU A 74 -1.95 -20.19 -8.44
C LEU A 74 -1.24 -21.03 -7.38
N HIS A 75 -0.61 -22.13 -7.80
CA HIS A 75 0.16 -22.99 -6.90
C HIS A 75 1.32 -22.23 -6.24
N THR A 76 2.09 -21.46 -7.02
CA THR A 76 3.20 -20.64 -6.50
C THR A 76 2.72 -19.65 -5.45
N VAL A 77 1.63 -18.93 -5.72
CA VAL A 77 1.09 -17.94 -4.78
C VAL A 77 0.56 -18.61 -3.51
N LYS A 78 -0.26 -19.67 -3.66
CA LYS A 78 -0.78 -20.42 -2.52
C LYS A 78 0.32 -21.00 -1.63
N LYS A 79 1.35 -21.59 -2.24
CA LYS A 79 2.40 -22.30 -1.50
C LYS A 79 3.39 -21.34 -0.83
N TYR A 80 3.82 -20.30 -1.52
CA TYR A 80 4.96 -19.48 -1.06
C TYR A 80 4.58 -18.09 -0.57
N PHE A 81 3.46 -17.52 -1.01
CA PHE A 81 3.09 -16.14 -0.70
C PHE A 81 1.93 -16.01 0.28
N LEU A 82 0.98 -16.96 0.34
CA LEU A 82 -0.09 -16.89 1.36
C LEU A 82 0.46 -16.85 2.80
N PRO A 83 1.43 -17.69 3.21
CA PRO A 83 2.02 -17.57 4.54
C PRO A 83 2.68 -16.20 4.80
N VAL A 84 3.21 -15.58 3.74
CA VAL A 84 3.82 -14.24 3.81
C VAL A 84 2.76 -13.14 3.90
N ILE A 85 1.64 -13.30 3.20
CA ILE A 85 0.47 -12.40 3.26
C ILE A 85 -0.15 -12.42 4.66
N GLU A 86 -0.13 -13.55 5.36
CA GLU A 86 -0.62 -13.66 6.74
C GLU A 86 0.36 -13.05 7.74
N MET A 87 1.67 -13.27 7.58
CA MET A 87 2.67 -12.83 8.55
C MET A 87 3.03 -11.34 8.45
N VAL A 88 3.17 -10.79 7.23
CA VAL A 88 3.67 -9.42 7.05
C VAL A 88 2.78 -8.34 7.69
N PRO A 89 1.43 -8.40 7.60
CA PRO A 89 0.58 -7.45 8.32
C PRO A 89 0.80 -7.49 9.83
N GLN A 90 0.98 -8.68 10.43
CA GLN A 90 1.27 -8.82 11.86
C GLN A 90 2.62 -8.19 12.22
N PHE A 91 3.64 -8.36 11.38
CA PHE A 91 4.93 -7.70 11.56
C PHE A 91 4.79 -6.17 11.52
N LEU A 92 4.10 -5.64 10.50
CA LEU A 92 3.92 -4.19 10.33
C LEU A 92 3.06 -3.56 11.44
N GLU A 93 2.09 -4.31 11.96
CA GLU A 93 1.26 -3.88 13.08
C GLU A 93 2.07 -3.67 14.36
N ASN A 94 3.08 -4.51 14.59
CA ASN A 94 3.96 -4.47 15.76
C ASN A 94 5.05 -3.38 15.70
N LEU A 95 5.15 -2.63 14.60
CA LEU A 95 6.09 -1.50 14.53
C LEU A 95 5.75 -0.45 15.58
N THR A 96 6.77 0.01 16.29
CA THR A 96 6.65 1.12 17.24
C THR A 96 6.47 2.44 16.52
N ASP A 97 5.97 3.45 17.23
CA ASP A 97 5.79 4.77 16.64
C ASP A 97 7.11 5.41 16.19
N GLU A 98 8.21 5.13 16.88
CA GLU A 98 9.55 5.57 16.49
C GLU A 98 10.06 4.88 15.22
N GLU A 99 9.75 3.61 15.02
CA GLU A 99 10.06 2.90 13.77
C GLU A 99 9.23 3.44 12.62
N LEU A 100 7.93 3.66 12.81
CA LEU A 100 7.06 4.28 11.80
C LEU A 100 7.52 5.70 11.44
N LYS A 101 7.94 6.50 12.43
CA LYS A 101 8.53 7.83 12.18
C LYS A 101 9.83 7.73 11.38
N LYS A 102 10.68 6.73 11.63
CA LYS A 102 11.93 6.53 10.87
C LYS A 102 11.63 6.19 9.41
N GLU A 103 10.67 5.32 9.16
CA GLU A 103 10.23 5.00 7.80
C GLU A 103 9.62 6.24 7.11
N ALA A 104 8.87 7.06 7.85
CA ALA A 104 8.22 8.26 7.34
C ALA A 104 9.17 9.44 7.00
N LYS A 105 10.44 9.41 7.43
CA LYS A 105 11.40 10.52 7.20
C LYS A 105 12.07 10.49 5.82
N ASN A 106 12.02 9.37 5.10
CA ASN A 106 12.86 9.15 3.94
C ASN A 106 12.05 9.27 2.64
N GLU A 107 11.98 10.46 2.04
CA GLU A 107 11.12 10.77 0.88
C GLU A 107 11.27 9.79 -0.29
N ALA A 108 12.49 9.34 -0.61
CA ALA A 108 12.75 8.38 -1.67
C ALA A 108 12.28 6.93 -1.36
N LYS A 109 12.01 6.61 -0.09
CA LYS A 109 11.63 5.28 0.40
C LYS A 109 10.26 5.24 1.09
N ASN A 110 9.58 6.38 1.15
CA ASN A 110 8.36 6.60 1.94
C ASN A 110 7.13 5.84 1.43
N ASP A 111 7.21 5.29 0.21
CA ASP A 111 6.17 4.44 -0.37
C ASP A 111 6.30 2.97 0.06
N ALA A 112 7.29 2.60 0.89
CA ALA A 112 7.55 1.20 1.22
C ALA A 112 6.35 0.50 1.88
N LEU A 113 5.73 1.12 2.89
CA LEU A 113 4.56 0.55 3.58
C LEU A 113 3.38 0.37 2.62
N SER A 114 3.03 1.43 1.89
CA SER A 114 1.95 1.40 0.89
C SER A 114 2.21 0.37 -0.21
N MET A 115 3.45 0.29 -0.70
CA MET A 115 3.88 -0.65 -1.72
C MET A 115 3.81 -2.10 -1.24
N ILE A 116 4.20 -2.38 0.01
CA ILE A 116 4.06 -3.71 0.62
C ILE A 116 2.59 -4.11 0.62
N ILE A 117 1.71 -3.29 1.21
CA ILE A 117 0.30 -3.61 1.35
C ILE A 117 -0.36 -3.81 -0.02
N LYS A 118 -0.06 -2.93 -0.98
CA LYS A 118 -0.53 -3.07 -2.38
C LYS A 118 -0.05 -4.37 -3.01
N SER A 119 1.22 -4.72 -2.82
CA SER A 119 1.82 -5.94 -3.39
C SER A 119 1.22 -7.21 -2.78
N LEU A 120 0.98 -7.22 -1.47
CA LEU A 120 0.28 -8.30 -0.77
C LEU A 120 -1.16 -8.44 -1.29
N LYS A 121 -1.87 -7.33 -1.48
CA LYS A 121 -3.24 -7.34 -2.01
C LYS A 121 -3.29 -7.96 -3.41
N ASN A 122 -2.39 -7.54 -4.30
CA ASN A 122 -2.31 -8.09 -5.66
C ASN A 122 -2.03 -9.60 -5.65
N LEU A 123 -1.15 -10.06 -4.77
CA LEU A 123 -0.87 -11.49 -4.63
C LEU A 123 -2.10 -12.23 -4.09
N ALA A 124 -2.77 -11.70 -3.08
CA ALA A 124 -3.97 -12.29 -2.49
C ALA A 124 -5.14 -12.36 -3.49
N SER A 125 -5.40 -11.28 -4.24
CA SER A 125 -6.51 -11.19 -5.19
C SER A 125 -6.43 -12.19 -6.34
N LYS A 126 -5.23 -12.72 -6.61
CA LYS A 126 -5.05 -13.78 -7.60
C LYS A 126 -5.65 -15.12 -7.18
N VAL A 127 -5.79 -15.36 -5.87
CA VAL A 127 -6.20 -16.65 -5.33
C VAL A 127 -7.70 -16.64 -5.06
N PRO A 128 -8.51 -17.46 -5.75
CA PRO A 128 -9.95 -17.56 -5.46
C PRO A 128 -10.20 -17.99 -4.02
N GLY A 129 -11.20 -17.40 -3.34
CA GLY A 129 -11.49 -17.69 -1.94
C GLY A 129 -10.66 -16.89 -0.93
N GLN A 130 -9.95 -15.84 -1.37
CA GLN A 130 -9.15 -14.93 -0.52
C GLN A 130 -9.78 -13.53 -0.40
N GLU A 131 -11.08 -13.40 -0.66
CA GLU A 131 -11.81 -12.13 -0.64
C GLU A 131 -11.75 -11.47 0.75
N GLU A 132 -11.88 -12.28 1.82
CA GLU A 132 -11.74 -11.79 3.21
C GLU A 132 -10.29 -11.32 3.50
N THR A 133 -9.28 -12.02 2.97
CA THR A 133 -7.87 -11.60 3.10
C THR A 133 -7.62 -10.28 2.38
N VAL A 134 -8.15 -10.11 1.17
CA VAL A 134 -8.07 -8.85 0.40
C VAL A 134 -8.75 -7.70 1.16
N LYS A 135 -9.95 -7.95 1.71
CA LYS A 135 -10.66 -7.01 2.58
C LYS A 135 -9.84 -6.64 3.82
N ASN A 136 -9.27 -7.61 4.51
CA ASN A 136 -8.44 -7.38 5.70
C ASN A 136 -7.19 -6.55 5.37
N LEU A 137 -6.61 -6.71 4.18
CA LEU A 137 -5.49 -5.89 3.72
C LEU A 137 -5.92 -4.43 3.45
N GLU A 138 -7.13 -4.17 2.95
CA GLU A 138 -7.66 -2.81 2.80
C GLU A 138 -7.95 -2.16 4.16
N ILE A 139 -8.56 -2.90 5.11
CA ILE A 139 -8.74 -2.42 6.49
C ILE A 139 -7.39 -2.11 7.13
N PHE A 140 -6.41 -3.01 6.95
CA PHE A 140 -5.06 -2.83 7.45
C PHE A 140 -4.38 -1.60 6.84
N ARG A 141 -4.57 -1.37 5.53
CA ARG A 141 -4.08 -0.17 4.84
C ARG A 141 -4.59 1.10 5.52
N LEU A 142 -5.90 1.19 5.72
CA LEU A 142 -6.53 2.33 6.37
C LEU A 142 -6.02 2.52 7.81
N LYS A 143 -5.89 1.42 8.57
CA LYS A 143 -5.29 1.44 9.91
C LYS A 143 -3.86 2.01 9.91
N MET A 144 -3.02 1.60 8.97
CA MET A 144 -1.65 2.10 8.87
C MET A 144 -1.60 3.59 8.49
N ILE A 145 -2.47 4.04 7.59
CA ILE A 145 -2.60 5.47 7.24
C ILE A 145 -2.97 6.30 8.48
N LEU A 146 -3.96 5.85 9.26
CA LEU A 146 -4.37 6.54 10.49
C LEU A 146 -3.22 6.65 11.49
N ARG A 147 -2.51 5.54 11.75
CA ARG A 147 -1.35 5.55 12.65
C ARG A 147 -0.32 6.59 12.20
N LEU A 148 0.00 6.62 10.91
CA LEU A 148 0.93 7.60 10.35
C LEU A 148 0.41 9.04 10.52
N LEU A 149 -0.88 9.32 10.31
CA LEU A 149 -1.46 10.66 10.54
C LEU A 149 -1.30 11.13 11.99
N GLN A 150 -1.44 10.21 12.96
CA GLN A 150 -1.45 10.55 14.39
C GLN A 150 -0.05 10.78 14.99
N ILE A 151 0.96 10.01 14.56
CA ILE A 151 2.26 9.97 15.24
C ILE A 151 3.38 10.70 14.50
N SER A 152 3.18 11.02 13.23
CA SER A 152 4.30 11.40 12.37
C SER A 152 4.58 12.91 12.35
N SER A 153 5.81 13.25 11.97
CA SER A 153 6.23 14.63 11.69
C SER A 153 5.46 15.21 10.49
N PHE A 154 5.60 16.52 10.23
CA PHE A 154 4.98 17.18 9.08
C PHE A 154 5.14 16.40 7.76
N ASN A 155 6.35 15.92 7.44
CA ASN A 155 6.59 15.10 6.24
C ASN A 155 5.81 13.78 6.25
N GLY A 156 5.73 13.10 7.39
CA GLY A 156 4.94 11.88 7.52
C GLY A 156 3.43 12.14 7.37
N LYS A 157 2.93 13.25 7.94
CA LYS A 157 1.53 13.68 7.77
C LYS A 157 1.23 14.00 6.31
N MET A 158 2.13 14.70 5.63
CA MET A 158 2.01 15.00 4.19
C MET A 158 1.89 13.71 3.36
N ASN A 159 2.68 12.69 3.69
CA ASN A 159 2.63 11.40 3.00
C ASN A 159 1.36 10.60 3.32
N ALA A 160 0.93 10.58 4.57
CA ALA A 160 -0.31 9.92 4.93
C ALA A 160 -1.52 10.61 4.25
N LEU A 161 -1.53 11.94 4.15
CA LEU A 161 -2.51 12.69 3.36
C LEU A 161 -2.46 12.38 1.86
N ASN A 162 -1.27 12.16 1.30
CA ASN A 162 -1.13 11.66 -0.08
C ASN A 162 -1.79 10.29 -0.24
N GLU A 163 -1.59 9.39 0.72
CA GLU A 163 -2.22 8.07 0.70
C GLU A 163 -3.74 8.13 0.83
N VAL A 164 -4.27 8.97 1.74
CA VAL A 164 -5.73 9.21 1.83
C VAL A 164 -6.26 9.68 0.48
N ASN A 165 -5.60 10.63 -0.17
CA ASN A 165 -6.02 11.13 -1.48
C ASN A 165 -5.92 10.08 -2.61
N LYS A 166 -4.93 9.18 -2.56
CA LYS A 166 -4.84 8.05 -3.49
C LYS A 166 -5.99 7.07 -3.29
N VAL A 167 -6.36 6.79 -2.03
CA VAL A 167 -7.53 5.95 -1.70
C VAL A 167 -8.83 6.60 -2.19
N ILE A 168 -9.04 7.89 -1.90
CA ILE A 168 -10.20 8.66 -2.37
C ILE A 168 -10.32 8.61 -3.89
N SER A 169 -9.20 8.80 -4.61
CA SER A 169 -9.18 8.75 -6.07
C SER A 169 -9.56 7.36 -6.59
N SER A 170 -9.09 6.30 -5.92
CA SER A 170 -9.42 4.91 -6.25
C SER A 170 -10.91 4.63 -6.11
N VAL A 171 -11.51 4.95 -4.97
CA VAL A 171 -12.93 4.66 -4.70
C VAL A 171 -13.87 5.58 -5.50
N SER A 172 -13.45 6.81 -5.79
CA SER A 172 -14.21 7.76 -6.60
C SER A 172 -14.19 7.41 -8.10
N TYR A 173 -13.18 6.68 -8.57
CA TYR A 173 -13.13 6.25 -9.96
C TYR A 173 -14.27 5.28 -10.30
N TYR A 174 -14.56 4.35 -9.38
CA TYR A 174 -15.57 3.31 -9.58
C TYR A 174 -17.01 3.85 -9.52
N THR A 175 -17.27 4.94 -8.79
CA THR A 175 -18.62 5.52 -8.73
C THR A 175 -19.08 6.19 -10.04
N HIS A 176 -18.17 6.49 -10.97
CA HIS A 176 -18.50 7.15 -12.25
C HIS A 176 -18.49 6.22 -13.47
N ARG A 177 -18.11 4.95 -13.30
CA ARG A 177 -18.32 3.92 -14.32
C ARG A 177 -19.44 3.01 -13.85
N HIS A 178 -20.49 2.86 -14.65
CA HIS A 178 -21.40 1.72 -14.55
C HIS A 178 -20.60 0.43 -14.85
N GLY A 179 -19.81 -0.02 -13.87
CA GLY A 179 -18.85 -1.12 -13.98
C GLY A 179 -19.50 -2.49 -13.80
N ASN A 180 -18.83 -3.51 -14.32
CA ASN A 180 -19.23 -4.90 -14.26
C ASN A 180 -19.45 -5.36 -12.79
N PRO A 181 -20.59 -5.97 -12.41
CA PRO A 181 -20.89 -6.39 -11.03
C PRO A 181 -19.92 -7.41 -10.43
N GLU A 182 -19.08 -8.05 -11.25
CA GLU A 182 -18.21 -9.16 -10.84
C GLU A 182 -16.89 -8.72 -10.15
N GLU A 183 -16.56 -7.43 -10.16
CA GLU A 183 -15.33 -6.89 -9.56
C GLU A 183 -15.63 -5.78 -8.53
N GLU A 184 -16.57 -6.03 -7.63
CA GLU A 184 -16.86 -5.07 -6.56
C GLU A 184 -15.73 -5.09 -5.52
N GLU A 185 -14.84 -4.08 -5.57
CA GLU A 185 -13.83 -3.88 -4.53
C GLU A 185 -14.49 -3.67 -3.16
N TRP A 186 -13.93 -4.28 -2.10
CA TRP A 186 -14.48 -4.11 -0.76
C TRP A 186 -14.47 -2.64 -0.31
N LEU A 187 -13.46 -1.85 -0.68
CA LEU A 187 -13.40 -0.46 -0.25
C LEU A 187 -14.19 0.43 -1.22
N THR A 188 -15.34 0.94 -0.77
CA THR A 188 -16.22 1.83 -1.54
C THR A 188 -16.06 3.28 -1.11
N ALA A 189 -16.66 4.22 -1.86
CA ALA A 189 -16.69 5.64 -1.47
C ALA A 189 -17.41 5.83 -0.12
N GLU A 190 -18.53 5.13 0.09
CA GLU A 190 -19.26 5.11 1.35
C GLU A 190 -18.39 4.63 2.52
N ARG A 191 -17.77 3.44 2.41
CA ARG A 191 -16.90 2.90 3.46
C ARG A 191 -15.68 3.80 3.74
N MET A 192 -15.14 4.46 2.71
CA MET A 192 -14.07 5.43 2.89
C MET A 192 -14.55 6.69 3.64
N ALA A 193 -15.76 7.17 3.33
CA ALA A 193 -16.36 8.31 4.02
C ALA A 193 -16.68 7.99 5.49
N GLU A 194 -17.25 6.81 5.76
CA GLU A 194 -17.47 6.28 7.12
C GLU A 194 -16.15 6.19 7.89
N TRP A 195 -15.10 5.65 7.28
CA TRP A 195 -13.79 5.56 7.90
C TRP A 195 -13.20 6.93 8.24
N ILE A 196 -13.34 7.91 7.34
CA ILE A 196 -12.91 9.31 7.60
C ILE A 196 -13.63 9.88 8.82
N GLN A 197 -14.94 9.67 8.91
CA GLN A 197 -15.79 10.20 9.98
C GLN A 197 -15.49 9.53 11.32
N GLN A 198 -15.49 8.19 11.37
CA GLN A 198 -15.29 7.41 12.60
C GLN A 198 -13.91 7.63 13.22
N ASN A 199 -12.89 7.90 12.39
CA ASN A 199 -11.52 8.13 12.86
C ASN A 199 -11.19 9.62 13.02
N HIS A 200 -12.18 10.50 12.88
CA HIS A 200 -12.05 11.95 13.03
C HIS A 200 -10.87 12.52 12.22
N ILE A 201 -10.69 12.05 10.98
CA ILE A 201 -9.53 12.40 10.17
C ILE A 201 -9.46 13.91 9.96
N LEU A 202 -10.59 14.57 9.69
CA LEU A 202 -10.67 16.04 9.54
C LEU A 202 -10.18 16.75 10.80
N SER A 203 -10.60 16.30 11.99
CA SER A 203 -10.12 16.83 13.27
C SER A 203 -8.62 16.64 13.47
N ILE A 204 -8.01 15.57 12.94
CA ILE A 204 -6.56 15.32 13.06
C ILE A 204 -5.79 16.27 12.16
N VAL A 205 -6.26 16.47 10.93
CA VAL A 205 -5.53 17.22 9.89
C VAL A 205 -5.76 18.73 9.97
N LEU A 206 -6.85 19.19 10.57
CA LEU A 206 -7.13 20.62 10.77
C LEU A 206 -6.32 21.24 11.93
N ARG A 207 -5.69 20.43 12.78
CA ARG A 207 -5.00 20.91 14.00
C ARG A 207 -3.69 21.64 13.75
N ASP A 208 -2.99 21.32 12.67
CA ASP A 208 -1.68 21.89 12.39
C ASP A 208 -1.41 22.04 10.91
N SER A 209 -0.29 22.68 10.58
CA SER A 209 0.26 22.69 9.21
C SER A 209 -0.56 23.46 8.16
N LEU A 210 -1.64 24.15 8.56
CA LEU A 210 -2.51 24.93 7.65
C LEU A 210 -1.83 26.16 7.03
N HIS A 211 -0.70 26.59 7.60
CA HIS A 211 0.14 27.64 7.02
C HIS A 211 0.92 27.15 5.77
N GLN A 212 0.92 25.84 5.48
CA GLN A 212 1.60 25.26 4.33
C GLN A 212 0.61 25.00 3.18
N PRO A 213 0.69 25.72 2.04
CA PRO A 213 -0.30 25.61 0.96
C PRO A 213 -0.48 24.18 0.42
N GLN A 214 0.62 23.44 0.24
CA GLN A 214 0.57 22.05 -0.26
C GLN A 214 -0.15 21.08 0.69
N TYR A 215 -0.16 21.36 1.99
CA TYR A 215 -0.91 20.60 2.97
C TYR A 215 -2.40 20.89 2.82
N VAL A 216 -2.74 22.18 2.73
CA VAL A 216 -4.11 22.67 2.55
C VAL A 216 -4.73 22.12 1.26
N GLU A 217 -4.00 22.08 0.14
CA GLU A 217 -4.48 21.47 -1.11
C GLU A 217 -4.88 19.99 -0.94
N LYS A 218 -4.13 19.23 -0.12
CA LYS A 218 -4.43 17.81 0.14
C LYS A 218 -5.63 17.65 1.06
N LEU A 219 -5.75 18.52 2.07
CA LEU A 219 -6.90 18.59 2.95
C LEU A 219 -8.17 18.97 2.17
N GLU A 220 -8.08 19.96 1.27
CA GLU A 220 -9.20 20.40 0.44
C GLU A 220 -9.82 19.25 -0.35
N LYS A 221 -9.00 18.35 -0.92
CA LYS A 221 -9.47 17.16 -1.63
C LYS A 221 -10.25 16.21 -0.72
N ILE A 222 -9.80 16.01 0.51
CA ILE A 222 -10.51 15.19 1.50
C ILE A 222 -11.84 15.84 1.87
N LEU A 223 -11.83 17.15 2.12
CA LEU A 223 -13.04 17.90 2.47
C LEU A 223 -14.08 17.85 1.35
N ARG A 224 -13.66 18.05 0.09
CA ARG A 224 -14.53 17.93 -1.09
C ARG A 224 -15.15 16.54 -1.21
N PHE A 225 -14.37 15.50 -0.94
CA PHE A 225 -14.88 14.13 -0.94
C PHE A 225 -15.94 13.91 0.14
N VAL A 226 -15.67 14.30 1.39
CA VAL A 226 -16.61 14.17 2.51
C VAL A 226 -17.91 14.93 2.26
N ILE A 227 -17.84 16.14 1.68
CA ILE A 227 -19.03 16.91 1.26
C ILE A 227 -19.83 16.15 0.20
N LYS A 228 -19.15 15.62 -0.82
CA LYS A 228 -19.79 14.89 -1.92
C LYS A 228 -20.52 13.64 -1.42
N GLU A 229 -19.90 12.89 -0.52
CA GLU A 229 -20.45 11.67 0.09
C GLU A 229 -21.42 11.98 1.25
N LYS A 230 -21.77 13.26 1.49
CA LYS A 230 -22.69 13.71 2.54
C LYS A 230 -22.29 13.24 3.95
N ALA A 231 -21.00 13.08 4.19
CA ALA A 231 -20.45 12.61 5.46
C ALA A 231 -19.91 13.73 6.37
N LEU A 232 -20.07 15.00 5.96
CA LEU A 232 -19.62 16.16 6.73
C LEU A 232 -20.53 16.39 7.95
N THR A 233 -19.95 16.47 9.14
CA THR A 233 -20.70 16.67 10.39
C THR A 233 -20.66 18.11 10.88
N MET A 234 -21.55 18.46 11.82
CA MET A 234 -21.50 19.76 12.52
C MET A 234 -20.18 19.97 13.26
N GLN A 235 -19.64 18.93 13.89
CA GLN A 235 -18.34 19.00 14.55
C GLN A 235 -17.20 19.31 13.57
N ASP A 236 -17.27 18.79 12.33
CA ASP A 236 -16.28 19.12 11.30
C ASP A 236 -16.37 20.59 10.89
N LEU A 237 -17.57 21.15 10.81
CA LEU A 237 -17.77 22.58 10.56
C LEU A 237 -17.21 23.44 11.70
N ASP A 238 -17.45 23.05 12.95
CA ASP A 238 -16.88 23.72 14.12
C ASP A 238 -15.35 23.67 14.10
N ASN A 239 -14.76 22.53 13.73
CA ASN A 239 -13.31 22.39 13.59
C ASN A 239 -12.73 23.26 12.48
N ILE A 240 -13.42 23.35 11.33
CA ILE A 240 -13.03 24.22 10.21
C ILE A 240 -13.08 25.67 10.65
N TRP A 241 -14.14 26.08 11.36
CA TRP A 241 -14.29 27.45 11.87
C TRP A 241 -13.21 27.80 12.90
N ALA A 242 -12.96 26.90 13.86
CA ALA A 242 -11.93 27.09 14.88
C ALA A 242 -10.53 27.21 14.27
N ALA A 243 -10.26 26.48 13.18
CA ALA A 243 -8.98 26.52 12.49
C ALA A 243 -8.69 27.83 11.74
N GLN A 244 -9.69 28.72 11.58
CA GLN A 244 -9.51 30.06 11.02
C GLN A 244 -9.07 31.10 12.06
N VAL A 245 -9.18 30.79 13.35
CA VAL A 245 -8.81 31.70 14.43
C VAL A 245 -7.27 31.67 14.58
N PRO A 246 -6.60 32.84 14.51
CA PRO A 246 -5.13 32.93 14.51
C PRO A 246 -4.46 32.40 15.78
#